data_AF-A0A3D2EP98-F1
#
_entry.id   AF-A0A3D2EP98-F1
#
_cell.length_a   1.000
_cell.length_b   1.000
_cell.length_c   1.000
_cell.angle_alpha   90.00
_cell.angle_beta   90.00
_cell.angle_gamma   90.00
#
_symmetry.space_group_name_H-M   'P 1'
#
loop_
_entity.id
_entity.type
_entity.pdbx_description
1 polymer ?
#
loop_
_entity_poly.entity_id
_entity_poly.type
_entity_poly.pdbx_seq_one_letter_code
_entity_poly.pdbx_strand_id
1 'polypeptide(L)'
;MIDKDWEYDRSAEVRPHHATEAKARIAESWARCRDFGLQASGTPRELVLSEGRFKGILEQDEHVRRFVLPELELLYNQIAGTNFMVAYANPDGIVLDSIQDQDFKAGDGGKAVIPGSV
;
A
#
# COMPACT_ATOMS: atom_id res chain seq x y z
N MET A 1 -23.44 29.11 -34.97
CA MET A 1 -22.75 28.98 -33.67
C MET A 1 -22.99 27.58 -33.15
N ILE A 2 -21.95 26.75 -33.28
CA ILE A 2 -21.57 25.52 -32.55
C ILE A 2 -20.51 24.91 -33.48
N ASP A 3 -19.25 25.24 -33.21
CA ASP A 3 -18.10 24.55 -33.80
C ASP A 3 -18.05 23.15 -33.21
N LYS A 4 -17.83 22.17 -34.08
CA LYS A 4 -17.85 20.75 -33.75
C LYS A 4 -16.51 20.13 -34.13
N ASP A 5 -15.43 20.72 -33.63
CA ASP A 5 -14.07 20.21 -33.76
C ASP A 5 -13.68 19.48 -32.46
N TRP A 6 -14.03 18.20 -32.39
CA TRP A 6 -13.47 17.28 -31.40
C TRP A 6 -12.58 16.23 -32.07
N GLU A 7 -11.80 16.61 -33.08
CA GLU A 7 -10.90 15.67 -33.73
C GLU A 7 -9.99 15.01 -32.66
N TYR A 8 -10.29 13.74 -32.38
CA TYR A 8 -9.65 12.93 -31.36
C TYR A 8 -8.23 12.65 -31.83
N ASP A 9 -7.30 13.50 -31.38
CA ASP A 9 -5.88 13.32 -31.62
C ASP A 9 -5.41 12.01 -30.98
N ARG A 10 -5.26 10.99 -31.83
CA ARG A 10 -4.66 9.69 -31.47
C ARG A 10 -3.14 9.76 -31.29
N SER A 11 -2.55 10.94 -31.31
CA SER A 11 -1.12 11.18 -31.11
C SER A 11 -0.78 11.51 -29.66
N ALA A 12 -1.45 10.88 -28.70
CA ALA A 12 -0.85 10.70 -27.38
C ALA A 12 0.21 9.60 -27.51
N GLU A 13 1.38 9.97 -28.04
CA GLU A 13 2.60 9.19 -27.87
C GLU A 13 2.68 8.75 -26.40
N VAL A 14 2.80 7.44 -26.17
CA VAL A 14 3.07 6.88 -24.84
C VAL A 14 4.38 7.49 -24.36
N ARG A 15 4.31 8.51 -23.50
CA ARG A 15 5.47 9.26 -23.01
C ARG A 15 6.44 8.29 -22.31
N PRO A 16 7.62 7.99 -22.86
CA PRO A 16 8.54 6.97 -22.33
C PRO A 16 9.16 7.32 -20.96
N HIS A 17 8.89 8.53 -20.45
CA HIS A 17 9.55 9.11 -19.30
C HIS A 17 9.14 8.43 -17.98
N HIS A 18 7.85 8.15 -17.79
CA HIS A 18 7.34 7.61 -16.51
C HIS A 18 7.81 6.18 -16.22
N ALA A 19 7.91 5.33 -17.24
CA ALA A 19 8.39 3.95 -17.07
C ALA A 19 9.89 3.91 -16.77
N THR A 20 10.67 4.83 -17.36
CA THR A 20 12.12 4.95 -17.12
C THR A 20 12.40 5.46 -15.71
N GLU A 21 11.64 6.46 -15.26
CA GLU A 21 11.74 7.01 -13.90
C GLU A 21 11.34 5.98 -12.84
N ALA A 22 10.25 5.25 -13.03
CA ALA A 22 9.83 4.18 -12.12
C ALA A 22 10.91 3.09 -11.99
N LYS A 23 11.52 2.68 -13.11
CA LYS A 23 12.65 1.73 -13.10
C LYS A 23 13.85 2.27 -12.32
N ALA A 24 14.19 3.54 -12.49
CA ALA A 24 15.27 4.18 -11.75
C ALA A 24 15.00 4.18 -10.23
N ARG A 25 13.79 4.56 -9.81
CA ARG A 25 13.38 4.57 -8.39
C ARG A 25 13.38 3.17 -7.76
N ILE A 26 12.94 2.15 -8.51
CA ILE A 26 12.99 0.75 -8.07
C ILE A 26 14.45 0.30 -7.92
N ALA A 27 15.30 0.60 -8.90
CA ALA A 27 16.71 0.24 -8.86
C ALA A 27 17.44 0.88 -7.67
N GLU A 28 17.15 2.14 -7.38
CA GLU A 28 17.68 2.87 -6.21
C GLU A 28 17.19 2.23 -4.90
N SER A 29 15.91 1.88 -4.82
CA SER A 29 15.35 1.18 -3.66
C SER A 29 16.05 -0.16 -3.40
N TRP A 30 16.26 -0.95 -4.46
CA TRP A 30 16.98 -2.21 -4.35
C TRP A 30 18.45 -2.04 -3.92
N ALA A 31 19.11 -0.97 -4.34
CA ALA A 31 20.46 -0.66 -3.86
C ALA A 31 20.47 -0.44 -2.35
N ARG A 32 19.58 0.41 -1.83
CA ARG A 32 19.45 0.64 -0.39
C ARG A 32 19.13 -0.65 0.38
N CYS A 33 18.19 -1.46 -0.11
CA CYS A 33 17.85 -2.73 0.54
C CYS A 33 19.07 -3.66 0.67
N ARG A 34 19.90 -3.75 -0.39
CA ARG A 34 21.13 -4.56 -0.35
C ARG A 34 22.16 -3.99 0.62
N ASP A 35 22.31 -2.67 0.68
CA ASP A 35 23.23 -2.01 1.62
C ASP A 35 22.82 -2.25 3.09
N PHE A 36 21.52 -2.39 3.36
CA PHE A 36 20.97 -2.80 4.66
C PHE A 36 21.06 -4.32 4.94
N GLY A 37 21.60 -5.11 4.00
CA GLY A 37 21.80 -6.55 4.15
C GLY A 37 20.58 -7.41 3.80
N LEU A 38 19.55 -6.84 3.18
CA LEU A 38 18.39 -7.62 2.70
C LEU A 38 18.80 -8.48 1.49
N GLN A 39 18.38 -9.74 1.52
CA GLN A 39 18.62 -10.71 0.45
C GLN A 39 17.29 -11.10 -0.21
N ALA A 40 17.28 -11.20 -1.54
CA ALA A 40 16.09 -11.54 -2.32
C ALA A 40 15.54 -12.95 -2.00
N SER A 41 16.42 -13.87 -1.62
CA SER A 41 16.06 -15.23 -1.20
C SER A 41 15.90 -15.38 0.32
N GLY A 42 16.04 -14.28 1.08
CA GLY A 42 15.90 -14.31 2.52
C GLY A 42 14.44 -14.47 2.95
N THR A 43 14.21 -15.10 4.10
CA THR A 43 12.88 -15.09 4.73
C THR A 43 12.64 -13.73 5.35
N PRO A 44 11.52 -13.04 5.04
CA PRO A 44 11.16 -11.79 5.70
C PRO A 44 11.08 -11.99 7.22
N ARG A 45 11.59 -11.01 7.97
CA ARG A 45 11.42 -11.00 9.43
C ARG A 45 10.08 -10.33 9.73
N GLU A 46 9.13 -11.11 10.21
CA GLU A 46 7.87 -10.58 10.73
C GLU A 46 8.15 -9.85 12.05
N LEU A 47 8.02 -8.52 12.02
CA LEU A 47 8.18 -7.67 13.19
C LEU A 47 6.84 -7.05 13.53
N VAL A 48 6.38 -7.30 14.74
CA VAL A 48 5.15 -6.72 15.27
C VAL A 48 5.50 -5.95 16.54
N LEU A 49 4.98 -4.74 16.65
CA LEU A 49 5.20 -3.90 17.83
C LEU A 49 4.59 -4.52 19.08
N SER A 50 5.19 -4.20 20.24
CA SER A 50 4.55 -4.54 21.52
C SER A 50 3.23 -3.78 21.67
N GLU A 51 2.28 -4.41 22.37
CA GLU A 51 0.93 -3.86 22.57
C GLU A 51 0.95 -2.43 23.11
N GLY A 52 1.79 -2.14 24.12
CA GLY A 52 1.89 -0.80 24.71
C GLY A 52 2.42 0.25 23.74
N ARG A 53 3.41 -0.10 22.90
CA ARG A 53 3.93 0.81 21.89
C ARG A 53 2.92 1.03 20.77
N PHE A 54 2.26 -0.05 20.33
CA PHE A 54 1.24 0.03 19.30
C PHE A 54 0.05 0.89 19.73
N LYS A 55 -0.41 0.73 20.98
CA LYS A 55 -1.47 1.57 21.54
C LYS A 55 -1.10 3.05 21.52
N GLY A 56 0.12 3.41 21.93
CA GLY A 56 0.58 4.80 21.90
C GLY A 56 0.59 5.40 20.49
N ILE A 57 0.93 4.60 19.47
CA ILE A 57 0.87 5.03 18.07
C ILE A 57 -0.59 5.18 17.61
N LEU A 58 -1.48 4.24 17.96
CA LEU A 58 -2.91 4.35 17.63
C LEU A 58 -3.55 5.62 18.20
N GLU A 59 -3.13 6.05 19.39
CA GLU A 59 -3.56 7.30 20.02
C GLU A 59 -3.00 8.53 19.30
N GLN A 60 -1.73 8.50 18.88
CA GLN A 60 -1.11 9.60 18.13
C GLN A 60 -1.75 9.81 16.75
N ASP A 61 -2.08 8.72 16.06
CA ASP A 61 -2.66 8.75 14.72
C ASP A 61 -4.20 8.84 14.71
N GLU A 62 -4.87 8.88 15.87
CA GLU A 62 -6.34 8.83 16.00
C GLU A 62 -7.05 9.87 15.12
N HIS A 63 -6.52 11.10 15.08
CA HIS A 63 -7.14 12.18 14.32
C HIS A 63 -7.25 11.87 12.82
N VAL A 64 -6.18 11.35 12.22
CA VAL A 64 -6.15 11.00 10.78
C VAL A 64 -6.97 9.73 10.54
N ARG A 65 -6.87 8.75 11.46
CA ARG A 65 -7.62 7.49 11.37
C ARG A 65 -9.13 7.69 11.25
N ARG A 66 -9.70 8.72 11.90
CA ARG A 66 -11.14 9.03 11.77
C ARG A 66 -11.59 9.34 10.34
N PHE A 67 -10.70 9.82 9.47
CA PHE A 67 -10.99 10.06 8.06
C PHE A 67 -10.63 8.86 7.19
N VAL A 68 -9.55 8.17 7.54
CA VAL A 68 -9.03 7.06 6.76
C VAL A 68 -9.90 5.81 6.86
N LEU A 69 -10.45 5.52 8.04
CA LEU A 69 -11.26 4.31 8.26
C LEU A 69 -12.50 4.24 7.35
N PRO A 70 -13.35 5.28 7.23
CA PRO A 70 -14.47 5.25 6.28
C PRO A 70 -14.05 5.02 4.83
N GLU A 71 -12.92 5.59 4.41
CA GLU A 71 -12.40 5.41 3.05
C GLU A 71 -11.86 3.99 2.82
N LEU A 72 -11.23 3.38 3.84
CA LEU A 72 -10.81 1.97 3.78
C LEU A 72 -12.02 1.04 3.63
N GLU A 73 -13.08 1.28 4.41
CA GLU A 73 -14.32 0.50 4.33
C GLU A 73 -15.00 0.67 2.96
N LEU A 74 -15.05 1.90 2.45
CA LEU A 74 -15.60 2.18 1.13
C LEU A 74 -14.82 1.44 0.04
N LEU A 75 -13.49 1.53 0.06
CA LEU A 75 -12.63 0.83 -0.90
C LEU A 75 -12.83 -0.68 -0.80
N TYR A 76 -12.83 -1.25 0.41
CA TYR A 76 -13.07 -2.67 0.61
C TYR A 76 -14.40 -3.12 -0.04
N ASN A 77 -15.49 -2.38 0.19
CA ASN A 77 -16.80 -2.72 -0.38
C ASN A 77 -16.85 -2.63 -1.93
N GLN A 78 -15.99 -1.83 -2.55
CA GLN A 78 -15.94 -1.69 -4.02
C GLN A 78 -15.24 -2.86 -4.71
N ILE A 79 -14.31 -3.53 -4.03
CA ILE A 79 -13.49 -4.60 -4.60
C ILE A 79 -13.65 -5.95 -3.87
N ALA A 80 -14.60 -6.04 -2.92
CA ALA A 80 -14.95 -7.23 -2.16
C ALA A 80 -15.06 -8.50 -3.04
N GLY A 81 -14.49 -9.61 -2.57
CA GLY A 81 -14.54 -10.91 -3.26
C GLY A 81 -13.49 -11.09 -4.37
N THR A 82 -12.46 -10.24 -4.40
CA THR A 82 -11.32 -10.35 -5.34
C THR A 82 -10.05 -10.92 -4.68
N ASN A 83 -10.15 -11.43 -3.46
CA ASN A 83 -9.05 -12.00 -2.69
C ASN A 83 -7.92 -10.98 -2.45
N PHE A 84 -8.26 -9.90 -1.75
CA PHE A 84 -7.36 -8.77 -1.49
C PHE A 84 -7.37 -8.34 -0.02
N MET A 85 -6.46 -7.43 0.29
CA MET A 85 -6.37 -6.70 1.55
C MET A 85 -6.17 -5.22 1.26
N VAL A 86 -6.81 -4.38 2.07
CA VAL A 86 -6.53 -2.95 2.18
C VAL A 86 -5.96 -2.66 3.57
N ALA A 87 -4.91 -1.86 3.63
CA ALA A 87 -4.25 -1.51 4.88
C ALA A 87 -3.91 -0.02 4.90
N TYR A 88 -4.01 0.55 6.09
CA TYR A 88 -3.50 1.87 6.40
C TYR A 88 -2.22 1.75 7.21
N ALA A 89 -1.17 2.42 6.75
CA ALA A 89 0.07 2.58 7.48
C ALA A 89 0.38 4.06 7.67
N ASN A 90 0.97 4.39 8.82
CA ASN A 90 1.40 5.76 9.10
C ASN A 90 2.72 6.10 8.36
N PRO A 91 3.20 7.35 8.42
CA PRO A 91 4.43 7.76 7.70
C PRO A 91 5.69 6.99 8.07
N ASP A 92 5.73 6.35 9.25
CA ASP A 92 6.84 5.49 9.68
C ASP A 92 6.74 4.07 9.12
N GLY A 93 5.70 3.76 8.33
CA GLY A 93 5.45 2.46 7.73
C GLY A 93 4.76 1.47 8.66
N ILE A 94 4.23 1.92 9.80
CA ILE A 94 3.57 1.06 10.79
C ILE A 94 2.13 0.82 10.37
N VAL A 95 1.73 -0.44 10.18
CA VAL A 95 0.36 -0.80 9.82
C VAL A 95 -0.56 -0.57 11.02
N LEU A 96 -1.56 0.30 10.86
CA LEU A 96 -2.50 0.66 11.94
C LEU A 96 -3.83 -0.07 11.82
N ASP A 97 -4.34 -0.18 10.59
CA ASP A 97 -5.65 -0.78 10.31
C ASP A 97 -5.55 -1.63 9.04
N SER A 98 -6.26 -2.76 9.01
CA SER A 98 -6.31 -3.63 7.83
C SER A 98 -7.68 -4.30 7.71
N ILE A 99 -8.24 -4.30 6.51
CA ILE A 99 -9.47 -5.02 6.16
C ILE A 99 -9.12 -5.98 5.01
N GLN A 100 -9.54 -7.23 5.09
CA GLN A 100 -9.17 -8.27 4.15
C GLN A 100 -10.31 -9.26 3.92
N ASP A 101 -10.39 -9.80 2.71
CA ASP A 101 -11.35 -10.84 2.37
C ASP A 101 -11.11 -12.11 3.20
N GLN A 102 -12.16 -12.90 3.44
CA GLN A 102 -12.03 -14.16 4.21
C GLN A 102 -11.07 -15.15 3.55
N ASP A 103 -11.12 -15.25 2.21
CA ASP A 103 -10.23 -16.12 1.45
C ASP A 103 -8.77 -15.65 1.54
N PHE A 104 -8.54 -14.33 1.53
CA PHE A 104 -7.21 -13.74 1.69
C PHE A 104 -6.66 -14.02 3.09
N LYS A 105 -7.52 -13.88 4.10
CA LYS A 105 -7.19 -14.15 5.51
C LYS A 105 -6.82 -15.60 5.76
N ALA A 106 -7.46 -16.54 5.06
CA ALA A 106 -7.19 -17.96 5.18
C ALA A 106 -5.87 -18.39 4.52
N GLY A 107 -5.39 -17.64 3.52
CA GLY A 107 -4.13 -17.88 2.83
C GLY A 107 -2.89 -17.37 3.57
N ASP A 108 -1.72 -17.59 2.96
CA ASP A 108 -0.44 -17.14 3.52
C ASP A 108 -0.31 -15.61 3.57
N GLY A 109 -1.01 -14.90 2.67
CA GLY A 109 -1.02 -13.43 2.62
C GLY A 109 -1.68 -12.78 3.84
N GLY A 110 -2.74 -13.38 4.37
CA GLY A 110 -3.48 -12.85 5.52
C GLY A 110 -2.74 -12.90 6.86
N LYS A 111 -1.66 -13.69 6.94
CA LYS A 111 -0.81 -13.82 8.13
C LYS A 111 0.36 -12.83 8.13
N ALA A 112 0.78 -12.37 6.96
CA ALA A 112 1.97 -11.55 6.79
C ALA A 112 1.77 -10.07 7.16
N VAL A 113 0.53 -9.57 7.11
CA VAL A 113 0.23 -8.15 7.37
C VAL A 113 -0.91 -8.04 8.37
N ILE A 114 -0.53 -7.73 9.61
CA ILE A 114 -1.47 -7.49 10.71
C ILE A 114 -1.24 -6.10 11.33
N PRO A 115 -2.26 -5.52 12.00
CA PRO A 115 -2.06 -4.27 12.74
C PRO A 115 -0.87 -4.39 13.71
N GLY A 116 0.03 -3.39 13.66
CA GLY A 116 1.29 -3.35 14.41
C GLY A 116 2.52 -3.86 13.67
N SER A 117 2.37 -4.33 12.42
CA SER A 117 3.51 -4.77 11.58
C SER A 117 4.39 -3.59 11.15
N VAL A 118 5.71 -3.81 11.07
CA VAL A 118 6.74 -2.82 10.66
C VAL A 118 7.83 -3.40 9.76
#